data_AF-A0A957CLY1-F1
#
_entry.id   AF-A0A957CLY1-F1
#
_cell.length_a   1.000
_cell.length_b   1.000
_cell.length_c   1.000
_cell.angle_alpha   90.00
_cell.angle_beta   90.00
_cell.angle_gamma   90.00
#
_symmetry.space_group_name_H-M   'P 1'
#
loop_
_entity.id
_entity.type
_entity.pdbx_description
1 polymer ?
#
loop_
_entity_poly.entity_id
_entity_poly.type
_entity_poly.pdbx_seq_one_letter_code
_entity_poly.pdbx_strand_id
1 'polypeptide(L)'
;MSHRFGDLLYQYLHRKHGLSQSRLAQGIGQDPAVITKMCHGERLTGPLARERVLAILAWLHNAGVLNSVDEANALLEAAGMARLQTTDPTEDAFMAELPVPQVVKPSTVATAVSPKRLSGIMRQQYWLIIGIMAAAALLLFAFNDNLPQAAAEDWQNRIAFHGNGWCSAVPVELGQYGWIGMNPIYGMFYDAQVTLKDADYYVYYEDEYVNFEVVQLQGMHPERDQWQFTINSGWVSAHEDWQEPSKWRVDYMCR
;
A
#
# COMPACT_ATOMS: atom_id res chain seq x y z
N MET A 1 -8.69 -23.79 0.76
CA MET A 1 -9.57 -23.34 1.86
C MET A 1 -8.98 -22.05 2.39
N SER A 2 -9.79 -21.02 2.63
CA SER A 2 -9.29 -19.78 3.24
C SER A 2 -8.86 -20.05 4.68
N HIS A 3 -7.76 -19.42 5.10
CA HIS A 3 -7.27 -19.55 6.47
C HIS A 3 -7.95 -18.50 7.35
N ARG A 4 -8.27 -18.86 8.60
CA ARG A 4 -8.98 -17.97 9.55
C ARG A 4 -8.36 -16.58 9.68
N PHE A 5 -7.02 -16.51 9.70
CA PHE A 5 -6.28 -15.24 9.70
C PHE A 5 -6.59 -14.38 8.48
N GLY A 6 -6.53 -14.96 7.28
CA GLY A 6 -6.78 -14.24 6.03
C GLY A 6 -8.21 -13.73 5.95
N ASP A 7 -9.18 -14.56 6.36
CA ASP A 7 -10.60 -14.18 6.39
C ASP A 7 -10.85 -12.99 7.32
N LEU A 8 -10.29 -13.02 8.53
CA LEU A 8 -10.47 -11.95 9.51
C LEU A 8 -9.74 -10.66 9.09
N LEU A 9 -8.53 -10.78 8.55
CA LEU A 9 -7.78 -9.65 8.01
C LEU A 9 -8.55 -8.97 6.87
N TYR A 10 -9.14 -9.76 5.97
CA TYR A 10 -9.98 -9.25 4.89
C TYR A 10 -11.21 -8.51 5.43
N GLN A 11 -11.91 -9.09 6.41
CA GLN A 11 -13.04 -8.43 7.07
C GLN A 11 -12.68 -7.08 7.66
N TYR A 12 -11.51 -6.98 8.31
CA TYR A 12 -11.02 -5.71 8.85
C TYR A 12 -10.76 -4.70 7.74
N LEU A 13 -9.97 -5.05 6.71
CA LEU A 13 -9.68 -4.15 5.59
C LEU A 13 -10.97 -3.61 4.92
N HIS A 14 -12.00 -4.43 4.81
CA HIS A 14 -13.29 -4.04 4.22
C HIS A 14 -14.15 -3.08 5.05
N ARG A 15 -13.81 -2.81 6.32
CA ARG A 15 -14.54 -1.84 7.15
C ARG A 15 -14.37 -0.40 6.66
N LYS A 16 -13.29 -0.11 5.94
CA LYS A 16 -12.97 1.23 5.43
C LYS A 16 -12.59 1.16 3.96
N HIS A 17 -13.28 1.94 3.14
CA HIS A 17 -13.02 1.98 1.70
C HIS A 17 -11.59 2.40 1.39
N GLY A 18 -11.01 1.81 0.35
CA GLY A 18 -9.65 2.11 -0.10
C GLY A 18 -8.54 1.42 0.69
N LEU A 19 -8.85 0.49 1.60
CA LEU A 19 -7.84 -0.39 2.18
C LEU A 19 -7.82 -1.73 1.43
N SER A 20 -6.63 -2.23 1.16
CA SER A 20 -6.39 -3.48 0.43
C SER A 20 -5.20 -4.20 1.04
N GLN A 21 -5.02 -5.49 0.72
CA GLN A 21 -3.83 -6.24 1.14
C GLN A 21 -2.54 -5.64 0.58
N SER A 22 -2.56 -5.08 -0.64
CA SER A 22 -1.42 -4.39 -1.23
C SER A 22 -1.03 -3.11 -0.46
N ARG A 23 -2.02 -2.29 -0.07
CA ARG A 23 -1.78 -1.10 0.76
C ARG A 23 -1.30 -1.46 2.17
N LEU A 24 -1.83 -2.54 2.74
CA LEU A 24 -1.32 -3.08 4.00
C LEU A 24 0.15 -3.47 3.85
N ALA A 25 0.48 -4.27 2.83
CA ALA A 25 1.84 -4.75 2.56
C ALA A 25 2.83 -3.58 2.43
N GLN A 26 2.48 -2.59 1.60
CA GLN A 26 3.25 -1.36 1.44
C GLN A 26 3.41 -0.61 2.77
N GLY A 27 2.32 -0.46 3.53
CA GLY A 27 2.30 0.28 4.79
C GLY A 27 3.13 -0.33 5.91
N ILE A 28 3.41 -1.63 5.84
CA ILE A 28 4.30 -2.32 6.79
C ILE A 28 5.65 -2.72 6.16
N GLY A 29 5.95 -2.24 4.95
CA GLY A 29 7.20 -2.54 4.24
C GLY A 29 7.41 -4.04 3.97
N GLN A 30 6.35 -4.79 3.70
CA GLN A 30 6.41 -6.21 3.33
C GLN A 30 6.01 -6.38 1.85
N ASP A 31 6.60 -7.39 1.20
CA ASP A 31 6.18 -7.81 -0.14
C ASP A 31 4.72 -8.34 -0.09
N PRO A 32 3.83 -7.89 -0.99
CA PRO A 32 2.44 -8.37 -1.08
C PRO A 32 2.31 -9.90 -1.11
N ALA A 33 3.24 -10.63 -1.73
CA ALA A 33 3.25 -12.08 -1.76
C ALA A 33 3.41 -12.70 -0.37
N VAL A 34 4.08 -12.01 0.56
CA VAL A 34 4.19 -12.44 1.96
C VAL A 34 2.83 -12.35 2.66
N ILE A 35 2.11 -11.24 2.47
CA ILE A 35 0.77 -11.06 3.03
C ILE A 35 -0.19 -12.08 2.45
N THR A 36 -0.15 -12.32 1.15
CA THR A 36 -0.92 -13.37 0.49
C THR A 36 -0.62 -14.74 1.12
N LYS A 37 0.65 -15.11 1.31
CA LYS A 37 1.03 -16.36 1.99
C LYS A 37 0.49 -16.44 3.42
N MET A 38 0.59 -15.35 4.19
CA MET A 38 0.01 -15.24 5.54
C MET A 38 -1.51 -15.44 5.53
N CYS A 39 -2.22 -14.86 4.58
CA CYS A 39 -3.67 -15.05 4.40
C CYS A 39 -4.06 -16.49 4.07
N HIS A 40 -3.14 -17.29 3.52
CA HIS A 40 -3.32 -18.73 3.28
C HIS A 40 -2.85 -19.61 4.45
N GLY A 41 -2.41 -19.02 5.55
CA GLY A 41 -1.92 -19.75 6.73
C GLY A 41 -0.43 -20.10 6.66
N GLU A 42 0.27 -19.71 5.60
CA GLU A 42 1.71 -19.89 5.46
C GLU A 42 2.46 -18.72 6.12
N ARG A 43 3.72 -18.93 6.51
CA ARG A 43 4.57 -17.87 7.13
C ARG A 43 3.98 -17.23 8.41
N LEU A 44 2.97 -17.85 9.02
CA LEU A 44 2.46 -17.51 10.35
C LEU A 44 3.25 -18.17 11.49
N THR A 45 4.27 -18.95 11.16
CA THR A 45 5.17 -19.61 12.11
C THR A 45 6.61 -19.13 11.94
N GLY A 46 7.41 -19.29 13.01
CA GLY A 46 8.82 -18.92 13.04
C GLY A 46 9.10 -17.57 13.72
N PRO A 47 10.39 -17.19 13.85
CA PRO A 47 10.81 -16.08 14.70
C PRO A 47 10.20 -14.73 14.32
N LEU A 48 10.07 -14.48 13.01
CA LEU A 48 9.58 -13.20 12.47
C LEU A 48 8.06 -13.14 12.29
N ALA A 49 7.35 -14.25 12.50
CA ALA A 49 5.91 -14.28 12.23
C ALA A 49 5.14 -13.36 13.19
N ARG A 50 5.48 -13.40 14.49
CA ARG A 50 4.84 -12.55 15.49
C ARG A 50 5.06 -11.07 15.21
N GLU A 51 6.31 -10.69 14.92
CA GLU A 51 6.68 -9.31 14.57
C GLU A 51 5.87 -8.78 13.38
N ARG A 52 5.72 -9.59 12.31
CA ARG A 52 4.89 -9.22 11.16
C ARG A 52 3.42 -9.04 11.54
N VAL A 53 2.85 -9.92 12.35
CA VAL A 53 1.45 -9.79 12.78
C VAL A 53 1.27 -8.56 13.67
N LEU A 54 2.21 -8.25 14.55
CA LEU A 54 2.20 -7.01 15.33
C LEU A 54 2.28 -5.77 14.43
N ALA A 55 3.11 -5.77 13.39
CA ALA A 55 3.16 -4.69 12.41
C ALA A 55 1.81 -4.52 11.67
N ILE A 56 1.14 -5.62 11.30
CA ILE A 56 -0.21 -5.59 10.71
C ILE A 56 -1.21 -4.96 11.70
N LEU A 57 -1.16 -5.35 12.97
CA LEU A 57 -2.04 -4.80 14.02
C LEU A 57 -1.85 -3.29 14.19
N ALA A 58 -0.60 -2.83 14.29
CA ALA A 58 -0.26 -1.42 14.40
C ALA A 58 -0.75 -0.62 13.19
N TRP A 59 -0.56 -1.15 11.98
CA TRP A 59 -1.04 -0.51 10.76
C TRP A 59 -2.57 -0.42 10.70
N LEU A 60 -3.29 -1.50 11.06
CA LEU A 60 -4.75 -1.51 11.09
C LEU A 60 -5.33 -0.54 12.15
N HIS A 61 -4.65 -0.42 13.30
CA HIS A 61 -4.99 0.57 14.33
C HIS A 61 -4.81 1.99 13.80
N ASN A 62 -3.65 2.30 13.21
CA ASN A 62 -3.36 3.62 12.63
C ASN A 62 -4.32 3.98 11.48
N ALA A 63 -4.80 2.98 10.74
CA ALA A 63 -5.81 3.16 9.70
C ALA A 63 -7.24 3.42 10.25
N GLY A 64 -7.44 3.24 11.57
CA GLY A 64 -8.72 3.41 12.27
C GLY A 64 -9.70 2.24 12.10
N VAL A 65 -9.19 1.06 11.73
CA VAL A 65 -9.99 -0.13 11.41
C VAL A 65 -10.12 -1.07 12.60
N LEU A 66 -9.04 -1.19 13.36
CA LEU A 66 -8.93 -2.00 14.56
C LEU A 66 -8.98 -1.06 15.75
N ASN A 67 -9.99 -1.23 16.62
CA ASN A 67 -10.30 -0.24 17.66
C ASN A 67 -10.31 -0.81 19.07
N SER A 68 -9.98 -2.10 19.25
CA SER A 68 -9.97 -2.72 20.57
C SER A 68 -8.91 -3.81 20.71
N VAL A 69 -8.54 -4.06 21.97
CA VAL A 69 -7.65 -5.16 22.36
C VAL A 69 -8.25 -6.53 22.01
N ASP A 70 -9.58 -6.66 22.04
CA ASP A 70 -10.25 -7.91 21.67
C ASP A 70 -10.13 -8.21 20.17
N GLU A 71 -10.21 -7.19 19.31
CA GLU A 71 -10.01 -7.35 17.87
C GLU A 71 -8.58 -7.71 17.51
N ALA A 72 -7.61 -7.10 18.20
CA ALA A 72 -6.20 -7.45 18.05
C ALA A 72 -5.92 -8.89 18.48
N ASN A 73 -6.43 -9.28 19.65
CA ASN A 73 -6.29 -10.64 20.15
C ASN A 73 -7.00 -11.67 19.26
N ALA A 74 -8.17 -11.34 18.70
CA ALA A 74 -8.86 -12.22 17.75
C ALA A 74 -8.00 -12.48 16.50
N LEU A 75 -7.28 -11.47 16.00
CA LEU A 75 -6.37 -11.64 14.86
C LEU A 75 -5.13 -12.47 15.21
N LEU A 76 -4.55 -12.29 16.40
CA LEU A 76 -3.46 -13.12 16.91
C LEU A 76 -3.89 -14.58 17.09
N GLU A 77 -5.05 -14.81 17.71
CA GLU A 77 -5.62 -16.15 17.88
C GLU A 77 -5.90 -16.80 16.53
N ALA A 78 -6.42 -16.05 15.55
CA ALA A 78 -6.62 -16.53 14.17
C ALA A 78 -5.30 -16.86 13.45
N ALA A 79 -4.19 -16.21 13.85
CA ALA A 79 -2.84 -16.54 13.40
C ALA A 79 -2.20 -17.73 14.15
N GLY A 80 -2.87 -18.30 15.15
CA GLY A 80 -2.31 -19.34 16.01
C GLY A 80 -1.28 -18.82 17.03
N MET A 81 -1.32 -17.53 17.36
CA MET A 81 -0.38 -16.87 18.26
C MET A 81 -0.99 -16.59 19.63
N ALA A 82 -0.13 -16.47 20.64
CA ALA A 82 -0.56 -15.99 21.95
C ALA A 82 -1.08 -14.55 21.86
N ARG A 83 -2.06 -14.23 22.73
CA ARG A 83 -2.60 -12.88 22.91
C ARG A 83 -1.49 -11.87 23.26
N LEU A 84 -1.83 -10.58 23.17
CA LEU A 84 -0.94 -9.50 23.57
C LEU A 84 -0.53 -9.65 25.04
N GLN A 85 0.74 -9.40 25.33
CA GLN A 85 1.36 -9.63 26.64
C GLN A 85 1.81 -8.29 27.24
N THR A 86 1.47 -8.05 28.50
CA THR A 86 1.92 -6.85 29.23
C THR A 86 3.39 -6.91 29.65
N THR A 87 4.03 -8.08 29.52
CA THR A 87 5.44 -8.26 29.85
C THR A 87 6.38 -7.78 28.76
N ASP A 88 5.88 -7.65 27.52
CA ASP A 88 6.63 -7.08 26.41
C ASP A 88 6.33 -5.57 26.32
N PRO A 89 7.34 -4.69 26.44
CA PRO A 89 7.11 -3.25 26.47
C PRO A 89 6.53 -2.70 25.16
N THR A 90 6.77 -3.35 24.03
CA THR A 90 6.22 -2.95 22.73
C THR A 90 4.74 -3.31 22.65
N GLU A 91 4.36 -4.50 23.11
CA GLU A 91 2.96 -4.92 23.15
C GLU A 91 2.16 -4.14 24.22
N ASP A 92 2.78 -3.82 25.35
CA ASP A 92 2.17 -3.01 26.41
C ASP A 92 1.89 -1.57 25.95
N ALA A 93 2.85 -0.94 25.26
CA ALA A 93 2.65 0.37 24.64
C ALA A 93 1.49 0.35 23.63
N PHE A 94 1.43 -0.68 22.77
CA PHE A 94 0.34 -0.84 21.81
C PHE A 94 -1.03 -1.02 22.50
N MET A 95 -1.09 -1.80 23.59
CA MET A 95 -2.32 -1.96 24.36
C MET A 95 -2.77 -0.67 25.05
N ALA A 96 -1.83 0.19 25.48
CA ALA A 96 -2.14 1.48 26.08
C ALA A 96 -2.74 2.48 25.07
N GLU A 97 -2.39 2.36 23.79
CA GLU A 97 -2.93 3.19 22.71
C GLU A 97 -4.33 2.75 22.27
N LEU A 98 -4.67 1.47 22.42
CA LEU A 98 -5.98 0.95 22.04
C LEU A 98 -7.08 1.47 22.98
N PRO A 99 -8.19 2.01 22.44
CA PRO A 99 -9.31 2.43 23.26
C PRO A 99 -9.83 1.28 24.12
N VAL A 100 -9.84 1.47 25.44
CA VAL A 100 -10.54 0.55 26.35
C VAL A 100 -12.03 0.62 26.01
N PRO A 101 -12.71 -0.50 25.73
CA PRO A 101 -14.15 -0.49 25.49
C PRO A 101 -14.85 0.20 26.66
N GLN A 102 -15.42 1.39 26.41
CA GLN A 102 -16.21 2.03 27.44
C GLN A 102 -17.43 1.14 27.65
N VAL A 103 -17.49 0.49 28.82
CA VAL A 103 -18.67 -0.21 29.29
C VAL A 103 -19.81 0.80 29.25
N VAL A 104 -20.68 0.68 28.26
CA VAL A 104 -21.85 1.53 28.11
C VAL A 104 -22.72 1.24 29.33
N LYS A 105 -22.63 2.07 30.37
CA LYS A 105 -23.57 2.02 31.49
C LYS A 105 -24.97 2.16 30.91
N PRO A 106 -25.94 1.28 31.26
CA PRO A 106 -27.30 1.42 30.80
C PRO A 106 -27.81 2.79 31.25
N SER A 107 -28.07 3.66 30.26
CA SER A 107 -28.63 4.98 30.52
C SER A 107 -30.03 4.81 31.09
N THR A 108 -30.13 5.08 32.39
CA THR A 108 -31.39 5.28 33.10
C THR A 108 -32.19 6.38 32.41
N VAL A 109 -33.43 6.04 32.08
CA VAL A 109 -34.53 6.85 31.53
C VAL A 109 -34.42 8.34 31.87
N ALA A 110 -34.29 9.19 30.84
CA ALA A 110 -34.34 10.64 30.97
C ALA A 110 -35.78 11.15 30.76
N THR A 111 -36.33 11.71 31.84
CA THR A 111 -37.57 12.49 31.90
C THR A 111 -37.46 13.76 31.03
N ALA A 112 -38.54 14.10 30.34
CA ALA A 112 -38.67 15.29 29.50
C ALA A 112 -38.36 16.60 30.24
N VAL A 113 -37.49 17.42 29.68
CA VAL A 113 -37.26 18.81 30.11
C VAL A 113 -37.38 19.76 28.91
N SER A 114 -38.12 20.83 29.18
CA SER A 114 -38.66 21.86 28.30
C SER A 114 -37.60 22.67 27.51
N PRO A 115 -37.90 23.11 26.27
CA PRO A 115 -36.95 23.87 25.45
C PRO A 115 -36.88 25.34 25.88
N LYS A 116 -35.76 25.74 26.49
CA LYS A 116 -35.42 27.16 26.68
C LYS A 116 -34.65 27.67 25.45
N ARG A 117 -35.23 28.69 24.81
CA ARG A 117 -34.65 29.51 23.73
C ARG A 117 -33.20 29.90 24.02
N LEU A 118 -32.29 29.49 23.15
CA LEU A 118 -30.93 30.03 23.02
C LEU A 118 -30.78 30.66 21.62
N SER A 119 -31.37 31.83 21.44
CA SER A 119 -31.11 32.71 20.30
C SER A 119 -30.13 33.80 20.74
N GLY A 120 -28.83 33.63 20.47
CA GLY A 120 -27.88 34.71 20.71
C GLY A 120 -26.40 34.35 20.49
N ILE A 121 -25.99 33.12 20.84
CA ILE A 121 -24.56 32.77 20.88
C ILE A 121 -24.05 32.15 19.56
N MET A 122 -24.95 31.67 18.70
CA MET A 122 -24.58 30.89 17.51
C MET A 122 -24.00 31.73 16.35
N ARG A 123 -24.23 33.05 16.32
CA ARG A 123 -23.68 33.91 15.25
C ARG A 123 -22.18 34.18 15.42
N GLN A 124 -21.67 34.21 16.65
CA GLN A 124 -20.28 34.60 16.90
C GLN A 124 -19.30 33.44 16.65
N GLN A 125 -19.71 32.19 16.92
CA GLN A 125 -18.88 31.01 16.62
C GLN A 125 -18.80 30.70 15.12
N TYR A 126 -19.85 31.03 14.36
CA TYR A 126 -19.88 30.76 12.92
C TYR A 126 -18.85 31.59 12.13
N TRP A 127 -18.68 32.87 12.49
CA TRP A 127 -17.68 33.75 11.86
C TRP A 127 -16.24 33.34 12.19
N LEU A 128 -16.01 32.77 13.37
CA LEU A 128 -14.69 32.33 13.81
C LEU A 128 -14.23 31.08 13.02
N ILE A 129 -15.16 30.15 12.77
CA ILE A 129 -14.90 28.96 11.94
C ILE A 129 -14.62 29.36 10.48
N ILE A 130 -15.41 30.27 9.91
CA ILE A 130 -15.17 30.76 8.54
C ILE A 130 -13.81 31.46 8.42
N GLY A 131 -13.42 32.25 9.43
CA GLY A 131 -12.11 32.91 9.47
C GLY A 131 -10.95 31.90 9.48
N ILE A 132 -11.05 30.84 10.28
CA ILE A 132 -10.02 29.78 10.33
C ILE A 132 -9.93 29.04 9.00
N MET A 133 -11.07 28.69 8.39
CA MET A 133 -11.09 28.00 7.09
C MET A 133 -10.49 28.86 5.97
N ALA A 134 -10.77 30.17 5.95
CA ALA A 134 -10.18 31.09 4.98
C ALA A 134 -8.68 31.26 5.17
N ALA A 135 -8.20 31.35 6.42
CA ALA A 135 -6.78 31.43 6.72
C ALA A 135 -6.04 30.13 6.34
N ALA A 136 -6.63 28.97 6.59
CA ALA A 136 -6.08 27.67 6.18
C ALA A 136 -6.00 27.53 4.65
N ALA A 137 -7.03 27.98 3.93
CA ALA A 137 -7.02 27.99 2.47
C ALA A 137 -5.94 28.93 1.91
N LEU A 138 -5.77 30.13 2.48
CA LEU A 138 -4.70 31.06 2.10
C LEU A 138 -3.30 30.50 2.39
N LEU A 139 -3.13 29.79 3.52
CA LEU A 139 -1.90 29.08 3.83
C LEU A 139 -1.62 27.97 2.82
N LEU A 140 -2.63 27.17 2.45
CA LEU A 140 -2.49 26.15 1.41
C LEU A 140 -2.12 26.75 0.06
N PHE A 141 -2.71 27.88 -0.33
CA PHE A 141 -2.33 28.60 -1.55
C PHE A 141 -0.91 29.15 -1.50
N ALA A 142 -0.48 29.72 -0.37
CA ALA A 142 0.87 30.25 -0.19
C ALA A 142 1.95 29.14 -0.16
N PHE A 143 1.60 27.94 0.28
CA PHE A 143 2.48 26.77 0.24
C PHE A 143 2.42 25.99 -1.09
N ASN A 144 1.41 26.25 -1.94
CA ASN A 144 1.29 25.62 -3.25
C ASN A 144 2.42 26.05 -4.22
N ASP A 145 2.94 27.28 -4.06
CA ASP A 145 4.09 27.76 -4.85
C ASP A 145 5.44 27.17 -4.38
N ASN A 146 5.47 26.47 -3.23
CA ASN A 146 6.65 25.81 -2.67
C ASN A 146 6.54 24.27 -2.65
N LEU A 147 5.46 23.69 -3.16
CA LEU A 147 5.52 22.30 -3.58
C LEU A 147 6.59 22.24 -4.68
N PRO A 148 7.58 21.34 -4.60
CA PRO A 148 8.45 21.13 -5.74
C PRO A 148 7.52 20.89 -6.92
N GLN A 149 7.53 21.81 -7.89
CA GLN A 149 6.91 21.54 -9.17
C GLN A 149 7.46 20.17 -9.54
N ALA A 150 6.59 19.15 -9.59
CA ALA A 150 6.92 17.88 -10.20
C ALA A 150 7.60 18.29 -11.50
N ALA A 151 8.91 18.01 -11.58
CA ALA A 151 9.78 18.56 -12.59
C ALA A 151 9.05 18.42 -13.92
N ALA A 152 8.83 19.56 -14.59
CA ALA A 152 8.19 19.60 -15.89
C ALA A 152 8.75 18.43 -16.70
N GLU A 153 7.85 17.52 -17.11
CA GLU A 153 8.21 16.26 -17.75
C GLU A 153 9.15 16.53 -18.91
N ASP A 154 10.44 16.33 -18.67
CA ASP A 154 11.40 16.20 -19.73
C ASP A 154 11.26 14.76 -20.22
N TRP A 155 10.35 14.54 -21.17
CA TRP A 155 10.09 13.24 -21.79
C TRP A 155 11.33 12.62 -22.47
N GLN A 156 12.46 13.33 -22.51
CA GLN A 156 13.76 12.78 -22.89
C GLN A 156 14.43 11.98 -21.78
N ASN A 157 14.12 12.23 -20.50
CA ASN A 157 14.66 11.53 -19.36
C ASN A 157 13.62 10.53 -18.81
N ARG A 158 13.57 9.35 -19.43
CA ARG A 158 12.59 8.25 -19.24
C ARG A 158 12.64 7.54 -17.87
N ILE A 159 13.27 8.17 -16.87
CA ILE A 159 13.42 7.67 -15.51
C ILE A 159 12.88 8.72 -14.55
N ALA A 160 11.77 8.40 -13.87
CA ALA A 160 11.23 9.23 -12.80
C ALA A 160 11.82 8.79 -11.46
N PHE A 161 12.45 9.71 -10.73
CA PHE A 161 12.95 9.48 -9.38
C PHE A 161 11.90 9.91 -8.35
N HIS A 162 11.61 9.03 -7.40
CA HIS A 162 10.65 9.27 -6.33
C HIS A 162 11.39 9.64 -5.04
N GLY A 163 10.82 10.55 -4.24
CA GLY A 163 11.42 11.00 -2.99
C GLY A 163 11.59 9.93 -1.90
N ASN A 164 11.08 8.71 -2.13
CA ASN A 164 11.21 7.54 -1.28
C ASN A 164 12.33 6.57 -1.72
N GLY A 165 13.19 6.97 -2.67
CA GLY A 165 14.30 6.16 -3.17
C GLY A 165 13.94 5.22 -4.33
N TRP A 166 12.69 5.22 -4.77
CA TRP A 166 12.26 4.44 -5.94
C TRP A 166 12.54 5.19 -7.24
N CYS A 167 12.69 4.43 -8.31
CA CYS A 167 12.85 4.91 -9.68
C CYS A 167 11.88 4.18 -10.59
N SER A 168 11.19 4.90 -11.47
CA SER A 168 10.29 4.32 -12.47
C SER A 168 10.87 4.52 -13.86
N ALA A 169 10.94 3.45 -14.65
CA ALA A 169 11.27 3.51 -16.06
C ALA A 169 10.07 3.08 -16.92
N VAL A 170 9.83 3.82 -18.00
CA VAL A 170 8.86 3.45 -19.04
C VAL A 170 9.62 2.69 -20.14
N PRO A 171 9.12 1.54 -20.63
CA PRO A 171 9.82 0.80 -21.67
C PRO A 171 9.91 1.62 -22.94
N VAL A 172 11.05 1.49 -23.61
CA VAL A 172 11.40 2.19 -24.84
C VAL A 172 10.77 1.53 -26.04
N GLU A 173 10.73 0.20 -26.02
CA GLU A 173 10.33 -0.63 -27.14
C GLU A 173 9.81 -1.98 -26.64
N LEU A 174 8.79 -2.51 -27.32
CA LEU A 174 8.35 -3.90 -27.20
C LEU A 174 8.88 -4.66 -28.42
N GLY A 175 9.78 -5.62 -28.20
CA GLY A 175 10.32 -6.47 -29.26
C GLY A 175 9.75 -7.88 -29.17
N GLN A 176 9.25 -8.42 -30.29
CA GLN A 176 8.92 -9.84 -30.37
C GLN A 176 10.21 -10.64 -30.58
N TYR A 177 10.60 -11.45 -29.60
CA TYR A 177 11.90 -12.15 -29.59
C TYR A 177 11.87 -13.57 -30.14
N GLY A 178 10.68 -14.16 -30.26
CA GLY A 178 10.56 -15.51 -30.79
C GLY A 178 9.24 -16.18 -30.39
N TRP A 179 9.23 -17.50 -30.54
CA TRP A 179 8.09 -18.35 -30.23
C TRP A 179 8.56 -19.50 -29.34
N ILE A 180 7.93 -19.68 -28.18
CA ILE A 180 8.00 -20.95 -27.44
C ILE A 180 6.66 -21.64 -27.67
N GLY A 181 6.63 -22.61 -28.58
CA GLY A 181 5.38 -23.25 -29.03
C GLY A 181 4.55 -22.32 -29.93
N MET A 182 3.25 -22.20 -29.66
CA MET A 182 2.30 -21.34 -30.39
C MET A 182 2.14 -19.93 -29.79
N ASN A 183 2.96 -19.56 -28.80
CA ASN A 183 2.84 -18.27 -28.12
C ASN A 183 4.02 -17.35 -28.48
N PRO A 184 3.74 -16.09 -28.89
CA PRO A 184 4.80 -15.11 -29.11
C PRO A 184 5.44 -14.74 -27.77
N ILE A 185 6.76 -14.63 -27.77
CA ILE A 185 7.53 -14.09 -26.64
C ILE A 185 7.77 -12.62 -26.92
N TYR A 186 7.29 -11.77 -26.01
CA TYR A 186 7.59 -10.35 -26.03
C TYR A 186 8.72 -10.06 -25.04
N GLY A 187 9.76 -9.40 -25.51
CA GLY A 187 10.79 -8.76 -24.69
C GLY A 187 10.47 -7.28 -24.57
N MET A 188 10.70 -6.72 -23.37
CA MET A 188 10.55 -5.30 -23.13
C MET A 188 11.93 -4.68 -22.94
N PHE A 189 12.21 -3.60 -23.67
CA PHE A 189 13.45 -2.85 -23.56
C PHE A 189 13.25 -1.63 -22.69
N TYR A 190 14.13 -1.41 -21.71
CA TYR A 190 14.09 -0.23 -20.85
C TYR A 190 15.38 0.55 -20.98
N ASP A 191 15.27 1.87 -21.14
CA ASP A 191 16.39 2.80 -21.04
C ASP A 191 16.62 3.12 -19.58
N ALA A 192 17.39 2.27 -18.93
CA ALA A 192 17.81 2.50 -17.57
C ALA A 192 19.25 2.00 -17.45
N GLN A 193 20.23 2.88 -17.28
CA GLN A 193 21.63 2.51 -17.02
C GLN A 193 21.84 1.92 -15.61
N VAL A 194 20.89 1.13 -15.09
CA VAL A 194 20.89 0.68 -13.69
C VAL A 194 21.20 -0.81 -13.62
N THR A 195 22.26 -1.13 -12.89
CA THR A 195 22.64 -2.52 -12.62
C THR A 195 21.66 -3.13 -11.61
N LEU A 196 20.59 -3.75 -12.11
CA LEU A 196 19.54 -4.37 -11.28
C LEU A 196 19.96 -5.70 -10.63
N LYS A 197 21.26 -6.03 -10.60
CA LYS A 197 21.73 -7.35 -10.17
C LYS A 197 21.34 -7.72 -8.73
N ASP A 198 20.95 -6.73 -7.92
CA ASP A 198 20.50 -6.91 -6.53
C ASP A 198 19.34 -5.95 -6.16
N ALA A 199 18.58 -5.47 -7.14
CA ALA A 199 17.48 -4.53 -6.94
C ALA A 199 16.13 -5.25 -6.92
N ASP A 200 15.29 -4.92 -5.93
CA ASP A 200 13.87 -5.26 -5.97
C ASP A 200 13.21 -4.42 -7.06
N TYR A 201 12.43 -5.06 -7.93
CA TYR A 201 11.69 -4.40 -9.00
C TYR A 201 10.22 -4.88 -9.02
N TYR A 202 9.35 -4.02 -9.52
CA TYR A 202 7.93 -4.26 -9.70
C TYR A 202 7.51 -3.82 -11.09
N VAL A 203 6.67 -4.63 -11.76
CA VAL A 203 6.17 -4.35 -13.11
C VAL A 203 4.70 -4.00 -13.01
N TYR A 204 4.30 -2.94 -13.69
CA TYR A 204 2.92 -2.46 -13.74
C TYR A 204 2.43 -2.35 -15.19
N TYR A 205 1.14 -2.56 -15.40
CA TYR A 205 0.41 -2.27 -16.64
C TYR A 205 -0.83 -1.43 -16.27
N GLU A 206 -0.99 -0.25 -16.87
CA GLU A 206 -2.08 0.69 -16.52
C GLU A 206 -2.20 0.95 -15.01
N ASP A 207 -1.06 1.13 -14.32
CA ASP A 207 -0.95 1.29 -12.86
C ASP A 207 -1.37 0.07 -12.01
N GLU A 208 -1.78 -1.03 -12.63
CA GLU A 208 -2.02 -2.28 -11.94
C GLU A 208 -0.73 -3.09 -11.83
N TYR A 209 -0.44 -3.58 -10.62
CA TYR A 209 0.70 -4.45 -10.40
C TYR A 209 0.48 -5.79 -11.12
N VAL A 210 1.39 -6.13 -12.04
CA VAL A 210 1.35 -7.40 -12.75
C VAL A 210 2.48 -8.28 -12.23
N ASN A 211 2.10 -9.37 -11.57
CA ASN A 211 3.08 -10.34 -11.08
C ASN A 211 3.65 -11.11 -12.27
N PHE A 212 4.88 -10.78 -12.64
CA PHE A 212 5.64 -11.49 -13.65
C PHE A 212 6.86 -12.15 -13.04
N GLU A 213 7.11 -13.39 -13.46
CA GLU A 213 8.42 -14.00 -13.30
C GLU A 213 9.34 -13.41 -14.39
N VAL A 214 10.28 -12.54 -14.00
CA VAL A 214 11.36 -12.16 -14.91
C VAL A 214 12.25 -13.37 -15.06
N VAL A 215 12.12 -14.01 -16.22
CA VAL A 215 12.81 -15.27 -16.51
C VAL A 215 14.28 -15.04 -16.78
N GLN A 216 14.65 -13.88 -17.32
CA GLN A 216 16.04 -13.57 -17.54
C GLN A 216 16.32 -12.07 -17.55
N LEU A 217 17.21 -11.65 -16.66
CA LEU A 217 17.87 -10.35 -16.71
C LEU A 217 19.07 -10.53 -17.65
N GLN A 218 18.93 -10.13 -18.91
CA GLN A 218 19.98 -10.36 -19.93
C GLN A 218 21.14 -9.37 -19.82
N GLY A 219 21.06 -8.44 -18.86
CA GLY A 219 22.08 -7.43 -18.65
C GLY A 219 21.91 -6.25 -19.60
N MET A 220 22.96 -5.45 -19.68
CA MET A 220 23.03 -4.25 -20.50
C MET A 220 23.35 -4.62 -21.95
N HIS A 221 22.48 -4.22 -22.88
CA HIS A 221 22.70 -4.44 -24.31
C HIS A 221 23.87 -3.59 -24.80
N PRO A 222 24.96 -4.21 -25.30
CA PRO A 222 26.22 -3.52 -25.53
C PRO A 222 26.13 -2.43 -26.60
N GLU A 223 25.21 -2.55 -27.56
CA GLU A 223 25.06 -1.58 -28.65
C GLU A 223 24.05 -0.47 -28.33
N ARG A 224 23.16 -0.70 -27.36
CA ARG A 224 22.03 0.21 -27.07
C ARG A 224 22.17 0.94 -25.75
N ASP A 225 23.12 0.56 -24.89
CA ASP A 225 23.28 1.15 -23.55
C ASP A 225 22.03 0.98 -22.66
N GLN A 226 21.19 -0.02 -22.99
CA GLN A 226 19.87 -0.27 -22.40
C GLN A 226 19.82 -1.62 -21.69
N TRP A 227 19.11 -1.73 -20.57
CA TRP A 227 18.95 -3.00 -19.87
C TRP A 227 17.80 -3.81 -20.46
N GLN A 228 18.05 -5.11 -20.63
CA GLN A 228 17.11 -6.05 -21.23
C GLN A 228 16.55 -7.00 -20.18
N PHE A 229 15.22 -7.02 -20.10
CA PHE A 229 14.49 -7.96 -19.27
C PHE A 229 13.61 -8.80 -20.18
N THR A 230 13.76 -10.12 -20.07
CA THR A 230 12.83 -11.05 -20.68
C THR A 230 11.77 -11.37 -19.64
N ILE A 231 10.55 -10.93 -19.91
CA ILE A 231 9.39 -11.30 -19.11
C ILE A 231 8.77 -12.54 -19.77
N ASN A 232 8.60 -13.61 -19.00
CA ASN A 232 7.87 -14.77 -19.49
C ASN A 232 6.39 -14.56 -19.21
N SER A 233 5.61 -14.26 -20.25
CA SER A 233 4.16 -14.30 -20.19
C SER A 233 3.69 -15.75 -20.13
N GLY A 234 3.88 -16.42 -18.99
CA GLY A 234 3.28 -17.74 -18.78
C GLY A 234 1.76 -17.63 -18.90
N TRP A 235 1.12 -18.39 -19.81
CA TRP A 235 -0.32 -18.59 -20.02
C TRP A 235 -1.31 -17.45 -19.73
N VAL A 236 -0.87 -16.19 -19.70
CA VAL A 236 -1.77 -15.05 -19.79
C VAL A 236 -2.10 -14.98 -21.27
N SER A 237 -3.32 -15.35 -21.62
CA SER A 237 -3.88 -15.12 -22.96
C SER A 237 -3.55 -13.67 -23.31
N ALA A 238 -2.64 -13.45 -24.25
CA ALA A 238 -2.23 -12.12 -24.62
C ALA A 238 -3.48 -11.35 -25.05
N HIS A 239 -4.02 -10.55 -24.13
CA HIS A 239 -5.09 -9.62 -24.45
C HIS A 239 -4.47 -8.65 -25.46
N GLU A 240 -5.14 -8.41 -26.59
CA GLU A 240 -4.62 -7.55 -27.67
C GLU A 240 -4.17 -6.17 -27.15
N ASP A 241 -4.73 -5.74 -26.02
CA ASP A 241 -4.44 -4.49 -25.33
C ASP A 241 -3.01 -4.39 -24.75
N TRP A 242 -2.31 -5.52 -24.56
CA TRP A 242 -1.00 -5.55 -23.87
C TRP A 242 0.17 -5.12 -24.78
N GLN A 243 -0.13 -4.74 -26.02
CA GLN A 243 0.84 -4.37 -27.05
C GLN A 243 1.26 -2.89 -27.01
N GLU A 244 0.70 -2.07 -26.13
CA GLU A 244 1.07 -0.66 -26.01
C GLU A 244 2.23 -0.46 -25.00
N PRO A 245 3.47 -0.15 -25.44
CA PRO A 245 4.62 -0.01 -24.54
C PRO A 245 4.40 1.08 -23.48
N SER A 246 3.69 2.15 -23.83
CA SER A 246 3.42 3.29 -22.93
C SER A 246 2.57 2.93 -21.71
N LYS A 247 1.85 1.81 -21.73
CA LYS A 247 1.04 1.35 -20.60
C LYS A 247 1.85 0.58 -19.56
N TRP A 248 3.05 0.17 -19.92
CA TRP A 248 3.94 -0.57 -19.04
C TRP A 248 4.83 0.38 -18.23
N ARG A 249 5.08 0.03 -16.97
CA ARG A 249 6.03 0.74 -16.10
C ARG A 249 6.79 -0.26 -15.25
N VAL A 250 8.09 -0.04 -15.05
CA VAL A 250 8.89 -0.79 -14.08
C VAL A 250 9.38 0.14 -13.02
N ASP A 251 9.04 -0.17 -11.77
CA ASP A 251 9.54 0.53 -10.60
C ASP A 251 10.66 -0.32 -9.97
N TYR A 252 11.79 0.28 -9.65
CA TYR A 252 12.92 -0.37 -8.99
C TYR A 252 13.51 0.54 -7.91
N MET A 253 14.08 -0.06 -6.87
CA MET A 253 14.74 0.72 -5.82
C MET A 253 16.11 1.20 -6.32
N CYS A 254 16.33 2.50 -6.35
CA CYS A 254 17.64 3.08 -6.64
C CYS A 254 18.52 2.99 -5.38
N ARG A 255 19.65 2.28 -5.49
CA ARG A 255 20.70 2.24 -4.44
C ARG A 255 21.83 3.19 -4.76
#